data_AF-E8UBZ9-F1
#
_entry.id   AF-E8UBZ9-F1
#
_cell.length_a   1.000
_cell.length_b   1.000
_cell.length_c   1.000
_cell.angle_alpha   90.00
_cell.angle_beta   90.00
_cell.angle_gamma   90.00
#
_symmetry.space_group_name_H-M   'P 1'
#
loop_
_entity.id
_entity.type
_entity.pdbx_description
1 polymer ?
#
loop_
_entity_poly.entity_id
_entity_poly.type
_entity_poly.pdbx_seq_one_letter_code
_entity_poly.pdbx_strand_id
1 'polypeptide(L)'
;MTDPRPKPQRSGGGRGRPVLWFVLLASFVGATAGTIAITKANPLYSNAERNGISKYRFIEDCKDEIHQQISEIEKNANAQSGGKQTLNITPEFNASRLVQATGENPNAGGWYLQSEVNLVAPGIVRPTPFACGYDPKATGKKLQAQLQLQ
;
A
#
# COMPACT_ATOMS: atom_id res chain seq x y z
N MET A 1 3.17 77.22 -33.17
CA MET A 1 2.70 75.82 -33.32
C MET A 1 3.91 74.92 -33.27
N THR A 2 4.16 74.31 -32.12
CA THR A 2 5.21 73.30 -31.93
C THR A 2 4.68 72.30 -30.91
N ASP A 3 4.34 71.11 -31.40
CA ASP A 3 3.80 69.98 -30.64
C ASP A 3 4.96 69.07 -30.19
N PRO A 4 5.20 68.89 -28.88
CA PRO A 4 6.20 67.94 -28.41
C PRO A 4 5.55 66.58 -28.17
N ARG A 5 5.62 65.68 -29.15
CA ARG A 5 5.30 64.26 -28.92
C ARG A 5 6.32 63.63 -27.96
N PRO A 6 5.89 62.98 -26.85
CA PRO A 6 6.79 62.26 -25.97
C PRO A 6 7.35 61.00 -26.65
N LYS A 7 8.67 60.80 -26.56
CA LYS A 7 9.35 59.58 -27.04
C LYS A 7 8.93 58.38 -26.17
N PRO A 8 8.77 57.18 -26.75
CA PRO A 8 8.47 55.98 -25.96
C PRO A 8 9.66 55.67 -25.04
N GLN A 9 9.40 55.57 -23.74
CA GLN A 9 10.36 55.07 -22.76
C GLN A 9 10.74 53.63 -23.13
N ARG A 10 11.99 53.43 -23.53
CA ARG A 10 12.59 52.10 -23.71
C ARG A 10 12.64 51.42 -22.34
N SER A 11 11.96 50.28 -22.25
CA SER A 11 11.96 49.35 -21.14
C SER A 11 13.39 49.11 -20.60
N GLY A 12 13.60 49.39 -19.31
CA GLY A 12 14.81 49.03 -18.58
C GLY A 12 14.94 47.50 -18.43
N GLY A 13 15.30 46.82 -19.52
CA GLY A 13 15.57 45.39 -19.56
C GLY A 13 17.00 45.11 -19.13
N GLY A 14 17.20 44.59 -17.92
CA GLY A 14 18.52 44.10 -17.51
C GLY A 14 18.59 43.56 -16.09
N ARG A 15 17.91 44.19 -15.13
CA ARG A 15 17.98 43.81 -13.71
C ARG A 15 16.90 42.83 -13.23
N GLY A 16 15.82 42.63 -13.99
CA GLY A 16 14.74 41.70 -13.61
C GLY A 16 14.99 40.23 -13.96
N ARG A 17 15.86 39.95 -14.94
CA ARG A 17 16.15 38.58 -15.40
C ARG A 17 16.85 37.70 -14.37
N PRO A 18 17.92 38.13 -13.67
CA PRO A 18 18.58 37.26 -12.69
C PRO A 18 17.66 36.98 -11.50
N VAL A 19 16.89 37.98 -11.04
CA VAL A 19 15.91 37.81 -9.96
C VAL A 19 14.85 36.78 -10.32
N LEU A 20 14.34 36.81 -11.56
CA LEU A 20 13.37 35.83 -12.04
C LEU A 20 13.96 34.41 -12.04
N TRP A 21 15.20 34.23 -12.47
CA TRP A 21 15.89 32.93 -12.41
C TRP A 21 16.09 32.43 -10.98
N PHE A 22 16.45 33.31 -10.04
CA PHE A 22 16.56 32.95 -8.63
C PHE A 22 15.23 32.51 -8.03
N VAL A 23 14.13 33.21 -8.33
CA VAL A 23 12.78 32.81 -7.87
C VAL A 23 12.37 31.46 -8.49
N LEU A 24 12.68 31.22 -9.75
CA LEU A 24 12.40 29.95 -10.43
C LEU A 24 13.19 28.79 -9.82
N LEU A 25 14.49 28.98 -9.59
CA LEU A 25 15.35 27.99 -8.91
C LEU A 25 14.89 27.74 -7.48
N ALA A 26 14.60 28.80 -6.72
CA ALA A 26 14.09 28.68 -5.36
C ALA A 26 12.75 27.95 -5.30
N SER A 27 11.86 28.19 -6.27
CA SER A 27 10.58 27.47 -6.38
C SER A 27 10.79 26.00 -6.70
N PHE A 28 11.74 25.67 -7.59
CA PHE A 28 12.05 24.28 -7.93
C PHE A 28 12.69 23.53 -6.76
N VAL A 29 13.64 24.16 -6.06
CA VAL A 29 14.27 23.61 -4.85
C VAL A 29 13.23 23.44 -3.72
N GLY A 30 12.35 24.43 -3.54
CA GLY A 30 11.27 24.35 -2.56
C GLY A 30 10.29 23.21 -2.86
N ALA A 31 9.87 23.07 -4.12
CA ALA A 31 8.98 21.99 -4.55
C ALA A 31 9.62 20.60 -4.35
N THR A 32 10.89 20.44 -4.72
CA THR A 32 11.62 19.17 -4.55
C THR A 32 11.89 18.83 -3.08
N ALA A 33 12.21 19.80 -2.23
CA ALA A 33 12.36 19.56 -0.79
C ALA A 33 11.02 19.18 -0.12
N GLY A 34 9.93 19.83 -0.53
CA GLY A 34 8.58 19.54 -0.04
C GLY A 34 8.12 18.12 -0.36
N THR A 35 8.33 17.64 -1.59
CA THR A 35 7.96 16.27 -1.97
C THR A 35 8.75 15.20 -1.20
N ILE A 36 10.03 15.45 -0.88
CA ILE A 36 10.85 14.53 -0.06
C ILE A 36 10.35 14.48 1.39
N ALA A 37 9.97 15.61 1.97
CA ALA A 37 9.45 15.64 3.34
C ALA A 37 8.10 14.91 3.44
N ILE A 38 7.21 15.10 2.46
CA ILE A 38 5.89 14.46 2.43
C ILE A 38 6.00 12.94 2.21
N THR A 39 6.97 12.47 1.41
CA THR A 39 7.17 11.04 1.18
C THR A 39 7.73 10.32 2.40
N LYS A 40 8.57 10.96 3.22
CA LYS A 40 9.06 10.38 4.49
C LYS A 40 7.98 10.26 5.57
N ALA A 41 6.97 11.14 5.55
CA ALA A 41 5.82 11.06 6.45
C ALA A 41 4.70 10.18 5.88
N ASN A 42 4.89 9.57 4.70
CA ASN A 42 3.86 8.78 4.05
C ASN A 42 3.80 7.38 4.69
N PRO A 43 2.69 6.98 5.33
CA PRO A 43 2.52 5.64 5.90
C PRO A 43 2.56 4.52 4.84
N LEU A 44 2.60 4.88 3.56
CA LEU A 44 2.77 3.97 2.43
C LEU A 44 4.23 3.63 2.13
N TYR A 45 5.19 4.41 2.66
CA TYR A 45 6.61 4.18 2.43
C TYR A 45 7.11 3.04 3.31
N SER A 46 6.90 1.83 2.81
CA SER A 46 7.43 0.62 3.41
C SER A 46 8.91 0.47 3.06
N ASN A 47 9.79 0.55 4.06
CA ASN A 47 11.23 0.41 3.84
C ASN A 47 11.59 -1.08 3.63
N ALA A 48 11.50 -1.55 2.38
CA ALA A 48 11.74 -2.95 2.02
C ALA A 48 13.16 -3.43 2.41
N GLU A 49 14.14 -2.53 2.47
CA GLU A 49 15.49 -2.84 2.95
C GLU A 49 15.53 -3.24 4.43
N ARG A 50 14.62 -2.69 5.25
CA ARG A 50 14.54 -2.97 6.69
C ARG A 50 13.66 -4.18 7.01
N ASN A 51 12.56 -4.33 6.27
CA ASN A 51 11.52 -5.33 6.55
C ASN A 51 11.49 -6.49 5.54
N GLY A 52 12.39 -6.52 4.56
CA GLY A 52 12.50 -7.57 3.53
C GLY A 52 11.54 -7.43 2.36
N ILE A 53 10.28 -7.03 2.61
CA ILE A 53 9.23 -6.81 1.59
C ILE A 53 8.44 -5.53 1.88
N SER A 54 7.71 -5.04 0.88
CA SER A 54 6.83 -3.88 1.06
C SER A 54 5.54 -4.26 1.82
N LYS A 55 4.95 -3.32 2.57
CA LYS A 55 3.65 -3.50 3.26
C LYS A 55 2.56 -4.00 2.31
N TYR A 56 2.48 -3.43 1.12
CA TYR A 56 1.52 -3.84 0.10
C TYR A 56 1.80 -5.24 -0.42
N ARG A 57 3.07 -5.54 -0.70
CA ARG A 57 3.48 -6.87 -1.15
C ARG A 57 3.14 -7.93 -0.11
N PHE A 58 3.38 -7.65 1.16
CA PHE A 58 2.99 -8.51 2.27
C PHE A 58 1.47 -8.76 2.32
N ILE A 59 0.65 -7.71 2.13
CA ILE A 59 -0.82 -7.86 2.11
C ILE A 59 -1.28 -8.70 0.92
N GLU A 60 -0.68 -8.53 -0.26
CA GLU A 60 -0.97 -9.35 -1.45
C GLU A 60 -0.59 -10.80 -1.22
N ASP A 61 0.66 -11.08 -0.81
CA ASP A 61 1.12 -12.44 -0.55
C ASP A 61 0.27 -13.13 0.54
N CYS A 62 -0.17 -12.38 1.56
CA CYS A 62 -1.10 -12.87 2.57
C CYS A 62 -2.46 -13.23 1.97
N LYS A 63 -3.04 -12.40 1.10
CA LYS A 63 -4.32 -12.74 0.45
C LYS A 63 -4.20 -14.02 -0.39
N ASP A 64 -3.11 -14.17 -1.13
CA ASP A 64 -2.88 -15.33 -1.98
C ASP A 64 -2.81 -16.63 -1.16
N GLU A 65 -2.12 -16.61 -0.02
CA GLU A 65 -2.07 -17.75 0.92
C GLU A 65 -3.45 -18.09 1.51
N ILE A 66 -4.25 -17.08 1.84
CA ILE A 66 -5.62 -17.28 2.32
C ILE A 66 -6.50 -17.92 1.23
N HIS A 67 -6.40 -17.43 -0.01
CA HIS A 67 -7.08 -18.03 -1.15
C HIS A 67 -6.66 -19.50 -1.36
N GLN A 68 -5.37 -19.79 -1.20
CA GLN A 68 -4.86 -21.15 -1.31
C GLN A 68 -5.44 -22.06 -0.21
N GLN A 69 -5.44 -21.63 1.05
CA GLN A 69 -6.05 -22.39 2.16
C GLN A 69 -7.54 -22.67 1.92
N ILE A 70 -8.29 -21.68 1.44
CA ILE A 70 -9.71 -21.87 1.10
C ILE A 70 -9.87 -22.91 -0.02
N SER A 71 -9.06 -22.83 -1.08
CA SER A 71 -9.12 -23.80 -2.18
C SER A 71 -8.80 -25.23 -1.71
N GLU A 72 -7.92 -25.39 -0.73
CA GLU A 72 -7.62 -26.69 -0.11
C GLU A 72 -8.79 -27.19 0.73
N ILE A 73 -9.44 -26.30 1.49
CA ILE A 73 -10.66 -26.61 2.27
C ILE A 73 -11.78 -27.07 1.34
N GLU A 74 -12.02 -26.37 0.22
CA GLU A 74 -13.02 -26.76 -0.77
C GLU A 74 -12.73 -28.13 -1.38
N LYS A 75 -11.47 -28.38 -1.78
CA LYS A 75 -11.06 -29.69 -2.31
C LYS A 75 -11.28 -30.81 -1.30
N ASN A 76 -10.91 -30.59 -0.05
CA ASN A 76 -11.07 -31.56 1.02
C ASN A 76 -12.56 -31.81 1.34
N ALA A 77 -13.38 -30.77 1.39
CA ALA A 77 -14.82 -30.88 1.60
C ALA A 77 -15.52 -31.61 0.44
N ASN A 78 -15.15 -31.30 -0.80
CA ASN A 78 -15.67 -31.98 -2.00
C ASN A 78 -15.29 -33.46 -2.00
N ALA A 79 -14.05 -33.80 -1.61
CA ALA A 79 -13.59 -35.18 -1.48
C ALA A 79 -14.36 -35.94 -0.38
N GLN A 80 -14.58 -35.32 0.78
CA GLN A 80 -15.34 -35.92 1.87
C GLN A 80 -16.83 -36.15 1.53
N SER A 81 -17.42 -35.26 0.72
CA SER A 81 -18.81 -35.42 0.28
C SER A 81 -19.00 -36.44 -0.86
N GLY A 82 -17.91 -37.07 -1.33
CA GLY A 82 -17.95 -37.97 -2.49
C GLY A 82 -18.34 -37.25 -3.79
N GLY A 83 -18.00 -35.97 -3.92
CA GLY A 83 -18.30 -35.15 -5.10
C GLY A 83 -19.76 -34.71 -5.23
N LYS A 84 -20.59 -34.94 -4.21
CA LYS A 84 -22.03 -34.59 -4.24
C LYS A 84 -22.31 -33.12 -3.95
N GLN A 85 -21.40 -32.43 -3.26
CA GLN A 85 -21.54 -31.03 -2.90
C GLN A 85 -20.30 -30.29 -3.36
N THR A 86 -20.48 -29.30 -4.24
CA THR A 86 -19.41 -28.37 -4.63
C THR A 86 -19.52 -27.14 -3.74
N LEU A 87 -18.57 -27.01 -2.81
CA LEU A 87 -18.45 -25.80 -2.01
C LEU A 87 -17.67 -24.76 -2.82
N ASN A 88 -18.27 -23.58 -3.03
CA ASN A 88 -17.60 -22.42 -3.63
C ASN A 88 -17.61 -21.30 -2.60
N ILE A 89 -16.49 -21.14 -1.92
CA ILE A 89 -16.21 -20.15 -0.89
C ILE A 89 -15.41 -19.02 -1.55
N THR A 90 -16.02 -17.84 -1.62
CA THR A 90 -15.33 -16.63 -2.06
C THR A 90 -14.93 -15.80 -0.83
N PRO A 91 -13.64 -15.54 -0.60
CA PRO A 91 -13.21 -14.61 0.43
C PRO A 91 -13.37 -13.16 -0.05
N GLU A 92 -14.00 -12.33 0.77
CA GLU A 92 -14.12 -10.89 0.55
C GLU A 92 -13.32 -10.13 1.61
N PHE A 93 -12.36 -9.33 1.13
CA PHE A 93 -11.44 -8.57 1.98
C PHE A 93 -11.76 -7.07 1.96
N ASN A 94 -11.78 -6.44 3.13
CA ASN A 94 -11.88 -4.98 3.23
C ASN A 94 -10.49 -4.33 3.14
N ALA A 95 -10.13 -3.81 1.96
CA ALA A 95 -8.80 -3.25 1.69
C ALA A 95 -8.37 -2.16 2.70
N SER A 96 -9.29 -1.28 3.10
CA SER A 96 -9.01 -0.19 4.05
C SER A 96 -8.64 -0.74 5.43
N ARG A 97 -9.36 -1.77 5.89
CA ARG A 97 -9.03 -2.44 7.16
C ARG A 97 -7.73 -3.20 7.09
N LEU A 98 -7.42 -3.87 5.98
CA LEU A 98 -6.15 -4.59 5.84
C LEU A 98 -4.95 -3.66 5.98
N VAL A 99 -4.98 -2.50 5.31
CA VAL A 99 -3.87 -1.54 5.42
C VAL A 99 -3.74 -1.00 6.85
N GLN A 100 -4.84 -0.76 7.54
CA GLN A 100 -4.81 -0.25 8.92
C GLN A 100 -4.37 -1.33 9.94
N ALA A 101 -4.77 -2.58 9.72
CA ALA A 101 -4.48 -3.71 10.60
C ALA A 101 -3.08 -4.30 10.39
N THR A 102 -2.43 -3.98 9.26
CA THR A 102 -1.05 -4.39 9.01
C THR A 102 -0.07 -3.48 9.75
N GLY A 103 0.68 -4.07 10.69
CA GLY A 103 1.75 -3.42 11.45
C GLY A 103 3.13 -3.99 11.16
N GLU A 104 4.15 -3.23 11.54
CA GLU A 104 5.55 -3.68 11.49
C GLU A 104 5.89 -4.47 12.76
N ASN A 105 6.64 -5.57 12.61
CA ASN A 105 7.18 -6.27 13.79
C ASN A 105 8.42 -5.54 14.31
N PRO A 106 8.37 -4.90 15.50
CA PRO A 106 9.46 -4.06 15.99
C PRO A 106 10.71 -4.86 16.40
N ASN A 107 10.57 -6.15 16.73
CA ASN A 107 11.64 -6.96 17.32
C ASN A 107 12.44 -7.71 16.26
N ALA A 108 11.77 -8.28 15.27
CA ALA A 108 12.41 -9.12 14.25
C ALA A 108 12.53 -8.43 12.88
N GLY A 109 11.87 -7.29 12.69
CA GLY A 109 11.59 -6.75 11.36
C GLY A 109 10.52 -7.58 10.64
N GLY A 110 10.01 -7.06 9.54
CA GLY A 110 8.91 -7.70 8.80
C GLY A 110 7.53 -7.18 9.20
N TRP A 111 6.50 -7.96 8.89
CA TRP A 111 5.10 -7.51 8.91
C TRP A 111 4.20 -8.50 9.62
N TYR A 112 3.18 -7.98 10.30
CA TYR A 112 2.08 -8.78 10.83
C TYR A 112 0.76 -8.14 10.40
N LEU A 113 -0.25 -8.97 10.20
CA LEU A 113 -1.61 -8.57 9.87
C LEU A 113 -2.56 -9.49 10.61
N GLN A 114 -3.51 -8.91 11.33
CA GLN A 114 -4.59 -9.64 11.97
C GLN A 114 -5.90 -8.95 11.61
N SER A 115 -6.77 -9.65 10.89
CA SER A 115 -8.03 -9.09 10.38
C SER A 115 -9.08 -10.19 10.23
N GLU A 116 -10.27 -9.79 9.82
CA GLU A 116 -11.35 -10.68 9.42
C GLU A 116 -11.50 -10.68 7.90
N VAL A 117 -11.88 -11.83 7.34
CA VAL A 117 -12.29 -12.02 5.95
C VAL A 117 -13.71 -12.57 5.93
N ASN A 118 -14.56 -12.07 5.05
CA ASN A 118 -15.91 -12.64 4.90
C ASN A 118 -15.82 -13.83 3.95
N LEU A 119 -16.14 -15.02 4.45
CA LEU A 119 -16.27 -16.21 3.63
C LEU A 119 -17.71 -16.28 3.12
N VAL A 120 -17.89 -16.17 1.82
CA VAL A 120 -19.19 -16.20 1.15
C VAL A 120 -19.36 -17.57 0.49
N ALA A 121 -20.33 -18.34 0.98
CA ALA A 121 -20.80 -19.59 0.38
C ALA A 121 -22.27 -19.43 -0.07
N PRO A 122 -22.83 -20.33 -0.90
CA PRO A 122 -24.21 -20.23 -1.35
C PRO A 122 -25.20 -20.09 -0.17
N GLY A 123 -25.75 -18.88 0.01
CA GLY A 123 -26.71 -18.54 1.07
C GLY A 123 -26.12 -18.27 2.46
N ILE A 124 -24.80 -18.25 2.63
CA ILE A 124 -24.14 -18.07 3.94
C ILE A 124 -22.96 -17.10 3.81
N VAL A 125 -22.93 -16.07 4.65
CA VAL A 125 -21.76 -15.20 4.83
C VAL A 125 -21.26 -15.37 6.25
N ARG A 126 -19.97 -15.70 6.41
CA ARG A 126 -19.36 -15.88 7.73
C ARG A 126 -18.08 -15.05 7.86
N PRO A 127 -18.03 -14.06 8.76
CA PRO A 127 -16.79 -13.38 9.10
C PRO A 127 -15.86 -14.38 9.78
N THR A 128 -14.65 -14.52 9.26
CA THR A 128 -13.65 -15.49 9.72
C THR A 128 -12.35 -14.75 10.04
N PRO A 129 -11.87 -14.81 11.29
CA PRO A 129 -10.60 -14.18 11.63
C PRO A 129 -9.44 -14.92 10.97
N PHE A 130 -8.43 -14.15 10.56
CA PHE A 130 -7.18 -14.68 10.04
C PHE A 130 -5.99 -13.86 10.56
N ALA A 131 -4.84 -14.50 10.58
CA ALA A 131 -3.57 -13.86 10.90
C ALA A 131 -2.53 -14.19 9.84
N CYS A 132 -1.72 -13.19 9.49
CA CYS A 132 -0.57 -13.32 8.62
C CYS A 132 0.66 -12.74 9.32
N GLY A 133 1.79 -13.43 9.20
CA GLY A 133 3.08 -13.00 9.72
C GLY A 133 4.17 -13.21 8.68
N TYR A 134 5.03 -12.22 8.50
CA TYR A 134 6.25 -12.31 7.71
C TYR A 134 7.41 -11.91 8.61
N ASP A 135 8.25 -12.89 8.96
CA ASP A 135 9.44 -12.66 9.75
C ASP A 135 10.69 -13.13 8.99
N PRO A 136 11.43 -12.21 8.35
CA PRO A 136 12.60 -12.58 7.56
C PRO A 136 13.72 -13.18 8.41
N LYS A 137 13.77 -12.88 9.72
CA LYS A 137 14.83 -13.34 10.63
C LYS A 137 14.48 -14.66 11.29
N ALA A 138 13.23 -14.86 11.72
CA ALA A 138 12.80 -16.07 12.41
C ALA A 138 12.38 -17.19 11.46
N THR A 139 11.69 -16.86 10.37
CA THR A 139 11.12 -17.87 9.44
C THR A 139 11.87 -18.00 8.11
N GLY A 140 12.99 -17.29 7.96
CA GLY A 140 13.80 -17.34 6.75
C GLY A 140 13.09 -16.77 5.53
N LYS A 141 12.34 -15.67 5.71
CA LYS A 141 11.52 -14.99 4.69
C LYS A 141 10.28 -15.76 4.23
N LYS A 142 9.75 -16.67 5.05
CA LYS A 142 8.47 -17.32 4.76
C LYS A 142 7.31 -16.50 5.31
N LEU A 143 6.23 -16.44 4.55
CA LEU A 143 4.95 -15.94 5.04
C LEU A 143 4.24 -17.06 5.77
N GLN A 144 3.63 -16.74 6.90
CA GLN A 144 2.75 -17.64 7.65
C GLN A 144 1.37 -17.03 7.66
N ALA A 145 0.41 -17.67 6.99
CA ALA A 145 -0.99 -17.28 7.04
C ALA A 145 -1.80 -18.37 7.74
N GLN A 146 -2.82 -18.00 8.51
CA GLN A 146 -3.69 -18.96 9.17
C GLN A 146 -5.12 -18.44 9.22
N LEU A 147 -6.05 -19.20 8.63
CA LEU A 147 -7.49 -19.05 8.88
C LEU A 147 -7.86 -19.71 10.22
N GLN A 148 -8.65 -19.00 11.02
CA GLN A 148 -9.25 -19.56 12.23
C GLN A 148 -10.70 -19.96 11.93
N LEU A 149 -10.87 -21.19 11.43
CA LEU A 149 -12.19 -21.80 11.27
C LEU A 149 -12.74 -22.16 12.65
N GLN A 150 -13.84 -21.53 13.06
CA GLN A 150 -14.58 -21.83 14.28
C GLN A 150 -15.69 -22.86 14.04
#